data_AF-A0A0S2S6U0-F1
#
_entry.id   AF-A0A0S2S6U0-F1
#
_cell.length_a   1.000
_cell.length_b   1.000
_cell.length_c   1.000
_cell.angle_alpha   90.00
_cell.angle_beta   90.00
_cell.angle_gamma   90.00
#
_symmetry.space_group_name_H-M   'P 1'
#
loop_
_entity.id
_entity.type
_entity.pdbx_description
1 polymer ?
#
loop_
_entity_poly.entity_id
_entity_poly.type
_entity_poly.pdbx_seq_one_letter_code
_entity_poly.pdbx_strand_id
1 'polypeptide(L)'
;MIICKSGTELSFMRKAERVDTETNHFLVEHIEPGMTTGELDHLADRYIRSQGAVPSFKGYNGFPASICASVNEQLVHGFPGKRKLNKGDIIAKTRQFTMSHAIWQYIENPNRGIPEQGPRLKTGMVLAIELMVHIGSRHVGALEDNWTVVTVNVASRARNEQAVAVTTDGMDIFTKLSA
;
A
#
# COMPACT_ATOMS: atom_id res chain seq x y z
N MET A 1 21.14 -5.27 9.39
CA MET A 1 20.40 -5.79 10.57
C MET A 1 19.02 -5.14 10.58
N ILE A 2 17.92 -5.89 10.68
CA ILE A 2 16.58 -5.28 10.77
C ILE A 2 16.38 -4.71 12.18
N ILE A 3 15.95 -3.45 12.28
CA ILE A 3 15.62 -2.79 13.54
C ILE A 3 14.31 -3.37 14.10
N CYS A 4 14.37 -3.84 15.34
CA CYS A 4 13.19 -4.21 16.13
C CYS A 4 12.62 -2.96 16.81
N LYS A 5 11.32 -2.75 16.65
CA LYS A 5 10.58 -1.61 17.18
C LYS A 5 10.29 -1.74 18.67
N SER A 6 10.43 -0.63 19.38
CA SER A 6 9.98 -0.48 20.76
C SER A 6 8.45 -0.46 20.85
N GLY A 7 7.90 -0.72 22.04
CA GLY A 7 6.45 -0.63 22.28
C GLY A 7 5.87 0.74 21.92
N THR A 8 6.62 1.82 22.15
CA THR A 8 6.23 3.18 21.78
C THR A 8 6.16 3.35 20.26
N GLU A 9 7.17 2.88 19.52
CA GLU A 9 7.15 2.92 18.05
C GLU A 9 5.99 2.09 17.48
N LEU A 10 5.73 0.91 18.02
CA LEU A 10 4.57 0.09 17.64
C LEU A 10 3.24 0.83 17.89
N SER A 11 3.13 1.61 18.96
CA SER A 11 1.93 2.41 19.24
C SER A 11 1.70 3.51 18.19
N PHE A 12 2.77 4.15 17.70
CA PHE A 12 2.67 5.12 16.61
C PHE A 12 2.29 4.45 15.29
N MET A 13 2.85 3.28 15.01
CA MET A 13 2.48 2.49 13.83
C MET A 13 0.99 2.13 13.86
N ARG A 14 0.45 1.64 14.98
CA ARG A 14 -0.98 1.36 15.11
C ARG A 14 -1.86 2.59 14.86
N LYS A 15 -1.45 3.78 15.31
CA LYS A 15 -2.17 5.03 15.02
C LYS A 15 -2.17 5.35 13.53
N ALA A 16 -1.03 5.19 12.86
CA ALA A 16 -0.94 5.48 11.44
C ALA A 16 -1.74 4.47 10.58
N GLU A 17 -1.70 3.18 10.93
CA GLU A 17 -2.51 2.14 10.30
C GLU A 17 -4.01 2.37 10.47
N ARG A 18 -4.41 2.91 11.62
CA ARG A 18 -5.80 3.32 11.86
C ARG A 18 -6.20 4.43 10.89
N VAL A 19 -5.38 5.47 10.73
CA VAL A 19 -5.67 6.57 9.78
C VAL A 19 -5.74 6.04 8.35
N ASP A 20 -4.85 5.15 7.94
CA ASP A 20 -4.90 4.53 6.60
C ASP A 20 -6.21 3.73 6.40
N THR A 21 -6.56 2.90 7.38
CA THR A 21 -7.79 2.09 7.34
C THR A 21 -9.05 2.95 7.27
N GLU A 22 -9.14 3.98 8.13
CA GLU A 22 -10.24 4.94 8.13
C GLU A 22 -10.31 5.73 6.82
N THR A 23 -9.16 6.14 6.26
CA THR A 23 -9.10 6.78 4.94
C THR A 23 -9.66 5.86 3.86
N ASN A 24 -9.30 4.57 3.89
CA ASN A 24 -9.79 3.63 2.89
C ASN A 24 -11.32 3.48 2.97
N HIS A 25 -11.89 3.38 4.17
CA HIS A 25 -13.34 3.34 4.37
C HIS A 25 -14.02 4.61 3.86
N PHE A 26 -13.51 5.78 4.28
CA PHE A 26 -13.99 7.06 3.81
C PHE A 26 -14.02 7.11 2.27
N LEU A 27 -12.96 6.67 1.60
CA LEU A 27 -12.93 6.65 0.13
C LEU A 27 -13.92 5.65 -0.50
N VAL A 28 -14.18 4.50 0.13
CA VAL A 28 -15.20 3.55 -0.37
C VAL A 28 -16.60 4.16 -0.31
N GLU A 29 -16.90 4.95 0.72
CA GLU A 29 -18.20 5.60 0.88
C GLU A 29 -18.43 6.75 -0.13
N HIS A 30 -17.36 7.31 -0.69
CA HIS A 30 -17.42 8.51 -1.53
C HIS A 30 -17.02 8.28 -3.00
N ILE A 31 -16.67 7.03 -3.38
CA ILE A 31 -16.28 6.72 -4.75
C ILE A 31 -17.51 6.50 -5.64
N GLU A 32 -17.57 7.23 -6.75
CA GLU A 32 -18.71 7.16 -7.68
C GLU A 32 -18.25 7.14 -9.14
N PRO A 33 -19.00 6.48 -10.05
CA PRO A 33 -18.76 6.58 -11.49
C PRO A 33 -18.79 8.05 -11.98
N GLY A 34 -17.86 8.39 -12.85
CA GLY A 34 -17.68 9.74 -13.41
C GLY A 34 -16.59 10.55 -12.72
N MET A 35 -16.22 10.19 -11.49
CA MET A 35 -15.13 10.82 -10.74
C MET A 35 -13.77 10.44 -11.32
N THR A 36 -12.82 11.36 -11.31
CA THR A 36 -11.44 11.10 -11.72
C THR A 36 -10.61 10.48 -10.60
N THR A 37 -9.56 9.74 -10.96
CA THR A 37 -8.61 9.23 -9.96
C THR A 37 -7.90 10.37 -9.22
N GLY A 38 -7.72 11.54 -9.85
CA GLY A 38 -7.18 12.75 -9.20
C GLY A 38 -8.15 13.36 -8.17
N GLU A 39 -9.45 13.38 -8.44
CA GLU A 39 -10.46 13.79 -7.44
C GLU A 39 -10.48 12.84 -6.23
N LEU A 40 -10.31 11.53 -6.48
CA LEU A 40 -10.16 10.53 -5.42
C LEU A 40 -8.90 10.78 -4.57
N ASP A 41 -7.77 11.14 -5.20
CA ASP A 41 -6.55 11.52 -4.48
C ASP A 41 -6.75 12.77 -3.62
N HIS A 42 -7.43 13.79 -4.14
CA HIS A 42 -7.73 15.00 -3.37
C HIS A 42 -8.62 14.73 -2.17
N LEU A 43 -9.60 13.83 -2.30
CA LEU A 43 -10.41 13.36 -1.17
C LEU A 43 -9.55 12.68 -0.10
N ALA A 44 -8.63 11.80 -0.53
CA ALA A 44 -7.72 11.10 0.36
C ALA A 44 -6.76 12.06 1.07
N ASP A 45 -6.10 12.96 0.35
CA ASP A 45 -5.18 13.97 0.91
C ASP A 45 -5.87 14.81 1.99
N ARG A 46 -7.09 15.29 1.71
CA ARG A 46 -7.88 16.06 2.68
C ARG A 46 -8.23 15.24 3.91
N TYR A 47 -8.70 14.01 3.75
CA TYR A 47 -9.06 13.16 4.89
C TYR A 47 -7.83 12.85 5.75
N ILE A 48 -6.72 12.41 5.15
CA ILE A 48 -5.46 12.11 5.85
C ILE A 48 -5.00 13.32 6.67
N ARG A 49 -5.00 14.52 6.06
CA ARG A 49 -4.62 15.76 6.76
C ARG A 49 -5.58 16.14 7.87
N SER A 50 -6.88 15.88 7.69
CA SER A 50 -7.89 16.12 8.73
C SER A 50 -7.68 15.25 9.98
N GLN A 51 -7.06 14.08 9.82
CA GLN A 51 -6.66 13.20 10.93
C GLN A 51 -5.30 13.61 11.55
N GLY A 52 -4.70 14.73 11.14
CA GLY A 52 -3.40 15.18 11.61
C GLY A 52 -2.22 14.36 11.05
N ALA A 53 -2.43 13.60 9.98
CA ALA A 53 -1.41 12.79 9.33
C ALA A 53 -0.89 13.43 8.03
N VAL A 54 0.21 12.89 7.51
CA VAL A 54 0.84 13.36 6.26
C VAL A 54 0.84 12.20 5.25
N PRO A 55 0.38 12.43 4.00
CA PRO A 55 0.37 11.39 2.98
C PRO A 55 1.80 11.05 2.56
N SER A 56 2.24 9.82 2.84
CA SER A 56 3.66 9.46 2.73
C SER A 56 4.16 9.29 1.28
N PHE A 57 3.28 8.97 0.33
CA PHE A 57 3.67 8.84 -1.08
C PHE A 57 3.93 10.19 -1.76
N LYS A 58 3.31 11.27 -1.30
CA LYS A 58 3.36 12.56 -1.99
C LYS A 58 4.75 13.17 -1.87
N GLY A 59 5.49 13.17 -2.98
CA GLY A 59 6.89 13.61 -3.05
C GLY A 59 7.92 12.50 -2.80
N TYR A 60 7.51 11.27 -2.48
CA TYR A 60 8.42 10.15 -2.28
C TYR A 60 9.05 9.72 -3.61
N ASN A 61 10.37 9.92 -3.77
CA ASN A 61 11.10 9.63 -5.01
C ASN A 61 10.45 10.20 -6.28
N GLY A 62 9.80 11.37 -6.17
CA GLY A 62 9.10 12.01 -7.28
C GLY A 62 7.68 11.50 -7.54
N PHE A 63 7.13 10.60 -6.71
CA PHE A 63 5.73 10.19 -6.81
C PHE A 63 4.79 11.39 -6.56
N PRO A 64 3.85 11.71 -7.47
CA PRO A 64 3.18 13.02 -7.49
C PRO A 64 1.96 13.13 -6.57
N ALA A 65 1.44 12.00 -6.06
CA ALA A 65 0.13 11.93 -5.45
C ALA A 65 0.15 11.33 -4.04
N SER A 66 -0.97 11.43 -3.35
CA SER A 66 -1.16 10.97 -1.98
C SER A 66 -1.45 9.48 -1.91
N ILE A 67 -2.20 8.94 -2.88
CA ILE A 67 -2.52 7.51 -2.99
C ILE A 67 -2.08 6.94 -4.34
N CYS A 68 -2.00 5.61 -4.41
CA CYS A 68 -1.97 4.90 -5.68
C CYS A 68 -3.41 4.57 -6.10
N ALA A 69 -3.76 4.87 -7.35
CA ALA A 69 -5.05 4.57 -7.94
C ALA A 69 -4.87 3.68 -9.18
N SER A 70 -4.80 2.37 -8.95
CA SER A 70 -4.61 1.37 -10.01
C SER A 70 -5.95 0.87 -10.51
N VAL A 71 -6.31 1.20 -11.75
CA VAL A 71 -7.60 0.83 -12.34
C VAL A 71 -7.41 -0.30 -13.36
N ASN A 72 -8.24 -1.33 -13.28
CA ASN A 72 -8.34 -2.48 -14.20
C ASN A 72 -7.01 -3.21 -14.42
N GLU A 73 -6.31 -2.94 -15.53
CA GLU A 73 -5.07 -3.61 -15.94
C GLU A 73 -3.84 -3.17 -15.13
N GLN A 74 -3.94 -2.07 -14.40
CA GLN A 74 -2.89 -1.58 -13.51
C GLN A 74 -2.83 -2.44 -12.23
N LEU A 75 -1.66 -3.00 -11.97
CA LEU A 75 -1.37 -3.86 -10.82
C LEU A 75 -1.06 -3.02 -9.58
N VAL A 76 -0.04 -2.15 -9.63
CA VAL A 76 0.40 -1.25 -8.54
C VAL A 76 0.73 0.13 -9.06
N HIS A 77 0.79 1.09 -8.13
CA HIS A 77 1.39 2.42 -8.31
C HIS A 77 0.77 3.25 -9.44
N GLY A 78 -0.48 2.98 -9.81
CA GLY A 78 -1.18 3.80 -10.79
C GLY A 78 -1.25 5.25 -10.31
N PHE A 79 -0.76 6.18 -11.12
CA PHE A 79 -0.79 7.59 -10.77
C PHE A 79 -2.22 8.15 -10.85
N PRO A 80 -2.74 8.76 -9.77
CA PRO A 80 -3.93 9.60 -9.85
C PRO A 80 -3.79 10.70 -10.92
N GLY A 81 -4.87 10.96 -11.64
CA GLY A 81 -4.87 11.96 -12.71
C GLY A 81 -6.23 12.15 -13.36
N LYS A 82 -6.24 12.47 -14.66
CA LYS A 82 -7.45 12.82 -15.41
C LYS A 82 -8.36 11.63 -15.76
N ARG A 83 -7.95 10.39 -15.47
CA ARG A 83 -8.73 9.17 -15.78
C ARG A 83 -10.02 9.18 -14.98
N LYS A 84 -11.17 9.17 -15.68
CA LYS A 84 -12.48 8.99 -15.06
C LYS A 84 -12.76 7.51 -14.79
N LEU A 85 -13.38 7.25 -13.65
CA LEU A 85 -13.89 5.94 -13.26
C LEU A 85 -15.22 5.69 -13.97
N ASN A 86 -15.36 4.54 -14.60
CA ASN A 86 -16.58 4.12 -15.27
C ASN A 86 -17.32 3.09 -14.41
N LYS A 87 -18.64 2.99 -14.62
CA LYS A 87 -19.42 1.91 -14.01
C LYS A 87 -18.85 0.56 -14.47
N GLY A 88 -18.46 -0.29 -13.52
CA GLY A 88 -17.85 -1.59 -13.79
C GLY A 88 -16.32 -1.60 -13.76
N ASP A 89 -15.66 -0.44 -13.63
CA ASP A 89 -14.23 -0.41 -13.35
C ASP A 89 -13.93 -0.99 -11.97
N ILE A 90 -12.80 -1.70 -11.87
CA ILE A 90 -12.24 -2.17 -10.60
C ILE A 90 -11.05 -1.29 -10.29
N ILE A 91 -11.06 -0.68 -9.11
CA ILE A 91 -9.94 0.13 -8.61
C ILE A 91 -9.30 -0.54 -7.40
N ALA A 92 -8.00 -0.83 -7.52
CA ALA A 92 -7.15 -1.20 -6.42
C ALA A 92 -6.49 0.06 -5.85
N LYS A 93 -6.66 0.28 -4.55
CA LYS A 93 -5.96 1.31 -3.78
C LYS A 93 -4.82 0.63 -3.02
N THR A 94 -3.61 1.14 -3.16
CA THR A 94 -2.48 0.72 -2.30
C THR A 94 -2.64 1.40 -0.95
N ARG A 95 -2.62 0.62 0.14
CA ARG A 95 -2.65 1.15 1.51
C ARG A 95 -1.31 1.83 1.80
N GLN A 96 -1.37 2.97 2.47
CA GLN A 96 -0.18 3.62 2.99
C GLN A 96 0.24 2.89 4.26
N PHE A 97 1.29 2.08 4.16
CA PHE A 97 2.02 1.67 5.35
C PHE A 97 2.91 2.82 5.79
N THR A 98 2.91 3.13 7.10
CA THR A 98 4.00 3.95 7.67
C THR A 98 5.26 3.11 7.68
N MET A 99 5.94 3.13 6.54
CA MET A 99 7.15 2.36 6.32
C MET A 99 8.28 2.98 7.13
N SER A 100 8.51 2.45 8.33
CA SER A 100 9.74 2.73 9.06
C SER A 100 10.96 2.09 8.37
N HIS A 101 12.16 2.37 8.88
CA HIS A 101 13.50 1.89 8.49
C HIS A 101 13.65 0.41 8.04
N ALA A 102 12.65 -0.46 8.25
CA ALA A 102 12.69 -1.88 7.89
C ALA A 102 12.75 -2.14 6.36
N ILE A 103 12.04 -1.38 5.51
CA ILE A 103 12.16 -1.53 4.05
C ILE A 103 13.52 -1.05 3.56
N TRP A 104 14.02 0.07 4.06
CA TRP A 104 15.35 0.57 3.72
C TRP A 104 16.44 -0.47 4.04
N GLN A 105 16.34 -1.11 5.19
CA GLN A 105 17.25 -2.20 5.58
C GLN A 105 17.08 -3.46 4.75
N TYR A 106 15.88 -3.74 4.24
CA TYR A 106 15.66 -4.82 3.28
C TYR A 106 16.24 -4.48 1.90
N ILE A 107 16.11 -3.24 1.44
CA ILE A 107 16.68 -2.75 0.18
C ILE A 107 18.21 -2.79 0.23
N GLU A 108 18.81 -2.46 1.37
CA GLU A 108 20.25 -2.55 1.60
C GLU A 108 20.74 -3.99 1.84
N ASN A 109 19.84 -4.97 1.98
CA ASN A 109 20.23 -6.36 2.13
C ASN A 109 20.80 -6.90 0.80
N PRO A 110 22.07 -7.35 0.77
CA PRO A 110 22.67 -7.91 -0.45
C PRO A 110 21.96 -9.18 -0.95
N ASN A 111 21.21 -9.87 -0.08
CA ASN A 111 20.44 -11.07 -0.42
C ASN A 111 18.98 -10.75 -0.81
N ARG A 112 18.62 -9.48 -1.00
CA ARG A 112 17.25 -9.09 -1.38
C ARG A 112 16.79 -9.84 -2.64
N GLY A 113 15.57 -10.36 -2.61
CA GLY A 113 14.98 -11.10 -3.74
C GLY A 113 15.54 -12.50 -3.99
N ILE A 114 16.56 -12.97 -3.25
CA ILE A 114 17.00 -14.37 -3.33
C ILE A 114 16.08 -15.20 -2.43
N PRO A 115 15.34 -16.19 -2.98
CA PRO A 115 14.49 -17.06 -2.18
C PRO A 115 15.26 -17.69 -1.01
N GLU A 116 14.59 -17.81 0.14
CA GLU A 116 15.10 -18.49 1.35
C GLU A 116 16.31 -17.82 2.05
N GLN A 117 16.82 -16.69 1.54
CA GLN A 117 17.98 -15.99 2.12
C GLN A 117 17.63 -14.71 2.88
N GLY A 118 16.35 -14.55 3.23
CA GLY A 118 15.84 -13.43 4.02
C GLY A 118 16.25 -13.49 5.50
N PRO A 119 16.18 -12.35 6.22
CA PRO A 119 16.47 -12.31 7.65
C PRO A 119 15.44 -13.12 8.45
N ARG A 120 15.91 -13.82 9.51
CA ARG A 120 15.01 -14.52 10.44
C ARG A 120 14.16 -13.53 11.23
N LEU A 121 12.88 -13.83 11.39
CA LEU A 121 11.94 -13.03 12.16
C LEU A 121 12.35 -12.93 13.63
N LYS A 122 12.23 -11.74 14.21
CA LYS A 122 12.51 -11.42 15.61
C LYS A 122 11.40 -10.55 16.18
N THR A 123 11.15 -10.69 17.48
CA THR A 123 10.23 -9.81 18.21
C THR A 123 10.55 -8.34 17.97
N GLY A 124 9.51 -7.53 17.76
CA GLY A 124 9.59 -6.13 17.41
C GLY A 124 9.80 -5.86 15.91
N MET A 125 10.05 -6.87 15.07
CA MET A 125 10.05 -6.67 13.61
C MET A 125 8.63 -6.37 13.12
N VAL A 126 8.51 -5.41 12.21
CA VAL A 126 7.26 -5.11 11.51
C VAL A 126 7.47 -5.28 10.02
N LEU A 127 6.54 -5.97 9.36
CA LEU A 127 6.58 -6.32 7.96
C LEU A 127 5.31 -5.82 7.27
N ALA A 128 5.48 -5.29 6.07
CA ALA A 128 4.38 -5.17 5.11
C ALA A 128 4.28 -6.49 4.35
N ILE A 129 3.08 -7.06 4.31
CA ILE A 129 2.74 -8.23 3.50
C ILE A 129 1.75 -7.75 2.43
N GLU A 130 2.22 -7.72 1.19
CA GLU A 130 1.45 -7.24 0.04
C GLU A 130 1.26 -8.37 -0.96
N LEU A 131 0.02 -8.84 -1.10
CA LEU A 131 -0.30 -9.94 -2.01
C LEU A 131 -0.87 -9.38 -3.30
N MET A 132 -0.19 -9.73 -4.39
CA MET A 132 -0.60 -9.42 -5.75
C MET A 132 -0.94 -10.71 -6.46
N VAL A 133 -2.24 -10.95 -6.69
CA VAL A 133 -2.72 -12.19 -7.30
C VAL A 133 -3.46 -11.87 -8.60
N HIS A 134 -3.03 -12.50 -9.68
CA HIS A 134 -3.73 -12.49 -10.96
C HIS A 134 -3.90 -13.92 -11.46
N ILE A 135 -5.03 -14.18 -12.15
CA ILE A 135 -5.32 -15.48 -12.74
C ILE A 135 -4.92 -15.42 -14.22
N GLY A 136 -4.14 -16.40 -14.67
CA GLY A 136 -3.68 -16.53 -16.06
C GLY A 136 -2.16 -16.44 -16.19
N SER A 137 -1.67 -15.47 -16.97
CA SER A 137 -0.24 -15.31 -17.29
C SER A 137 0.52 -14.58 -16.19
N ARG A 138 1.69 -15.12 -15.78
CA ARG A 138 2.63 -14.52 -14.81
C ARG A 138 3.30 -13.21 -15.24
N HIS A 139 3.09 -12.78 -16.48
CA HIS A 139 3.87 -11.70 -17.08
C HIS A 139 3.31 -10.32 -16.71
N VAL A 140 4.20 -9.46 -16.23
CA VAL A 140 3.94 -8.05 -15.92
C VAL A 140 4.93 -7.16 -16.65
N GLY A 141 4.53 -5.92 -16.91
CA GLY A 141 5.37 -4.86 -17.48
C GLY A 141 5.27 -3.59 -16.64
N ALA A 142 6.25 -2.69 -16.78
CA ALA A 142 6.19 -1.35 -16.22
C ALA A 142 5.82 -0.34 -17.33
N LEU A 143 5.02 0.66 -17.01
CA LEU A 143 4.72 1.77 -17.92
C LEU A 143 5.90 2.76 -17.98
N GLU A 144 5.83 3.69 -18.93
CA GLU A 144 6.85 4.73 -19.15
C GLU A 144 7.07 5.65 -17.93
N ASP A 145 6.10 5.71 -17.02
CA ASP A 145 6.24 6.44 -15.75
C ASP A 145 7.22 5.79 -14.77
N ASN A 146 7.70 4.56 -15.04
CA ASN A 146 8.60 3.77 -14.19
C ASN A 146 8.02 3.39 -12.80
N TRP A 147 6.73 3.61 -12.57
CA TRP A 147 6.05 3.27 -11.33
C TRP A 147 4.93 2.26 -11.55
N THR A 148 4.05 2.54 -12.51
CA THR A 148 2.84 1.77 -12.76
C THR A 148 3.22 0.42 -13.34
N VAL A 149 2.93 -0.65 -12.61
CA VAL A 149 3.06 -2.02 -13.12
C VAL A 149 1.73 -2.45 -13.69
N VAL A 150 1.73 -3.05 -14.87
CA VAL A 150 0.55 -3.62 -15.55
C VAL A 150 0.79 -5.10 -15.81
N THR A 151 -0.28 -5.89 -15.90
CA THR A 151 -0.11 -7.26 -16.44
C THR A 151 -0.11 -7.23 -17.96
N VAL A 152 0.51 -8.25 -18.55
CA VAL A 152 0.44 -8.49 -19.98
C VAL A 152 -0.59 -9.60 -20.24
N ASN A 153 -1.66 -9.29 -20.98
CA ASN A 153 -2.67 -10.24 -21.50
C ASN A 153 -3.65 -10.90 -20.49
N VAL A 154 -4.09 -10.22 -19.41
CA VAL A 154 -5.11 -10.79 -18.47
C VAL A 154 -6.12 -9.77 -17.92
N ALA A 155 -7.37 -10.22 -17.73
CA ALA A 155 -8.56 -9.37 -17.51
C ALA A 155 -9.09 -9.27 -16.06
N SER A 156 -8.64 -10.08 -15.10
CA SER A 156 -9.28 -10.16 -13.77
C SER A 156 -8.29 -10.36 -12.60
N ARG A 157 -8.49 -9.64 -11.48
CA ARG A 157 -7.53 -9.52 -10.35
C ARG A 157 -8.15 -9.15 -9.00
N ALA A 158 -7.42 -9.45 -7.91
CA ALA A 158 -7.67 -8.97 -6.55
C ALA A 158 -6.34 -8.66 -5.85
N ARG A 159 -6.33 -7.64 -4.98
CA ARG A 159 -5.18 -7.22 -4.15
C ARG A 159 -5.61 -7.15 -2.69
N ASN A 160 -4.73 -7.55 -1.77
CA ASN A 160 -4.88 -7.30 -0.34
C ASN A 160 -3.52 -6.99 0.27
N GLU A 161 -3.51 -6.07 1.22
CA GLU A 161 -2.30 -5.57 1.87
C GLU A 161 -2.53 -5.50 3.38
N GLN A 162 -1.54 -5.98 4.15
CA GLN A 162 -1.57 -6.05 5.61
C GLN A 162 -0.21 -5.71 6.23
N ALA A 163 -0.20 -4.93 7.30
CA ALA A 163 0.95 -4.76 8.18
C ALA A 163 0.87 -5.74 9.35
N VAL A 164 2.00 -6.41 9.63
CA VAL A 164 2.11 -7.42 10.69
C VAL A 164 3.36 -7.16 11.53
N ALA A 165 3.20 -7.13 12.84
CA ALA A 165 4.30 -7.08 13.80
C ALA A 165 4.51 -8.44 14.49
N VAL A 166 5.78 -8.83 14.65
CA VAL A 166 6.19 -10.00 15.42
C VAL A 166 6.27 -9.59 16.90
N THR A 167 5.48 -10.23 17.75
CA THR A 167 5.41 -9.95 19.20
C THR A 167 5.86 -11.17 20.01
N THR A 168 5.93 -11.03 21.34
CA THR A 168 6.20 -12.18 22.25
C THR A 168 5.09 -13.21 22.22
N ASP A 169 3.84 -12.78 21.99
CA ASP A 169 2.63 -13.62 22.07
C ASP A 169 2.16 -14.10 20.68
N GLY A 170 2.95 -13.85 19.63
CA GLY A 170 2.63 -14.22 18.25
C GLY A 170 2.65 -13.03 17.28
N MET A 171 1.79 -13.07 16.26
CA MET A 171 1.71 -12.01 15.24
C MET A 171 0.57 -11.04 15.53
N ASP A 172 0.86 -9.74 15.56
CA ASP A 172 -0.13 -8.67 15.67
C ASP A 172 -0.41 -8.08 14.28
N ILE A 173 -1.66 -8.16 13.82
CA ILE A 173 -2.09 -7.69 12.49
C ILE A 173 -2.77 -6.34 12.66
N PHE A 174 -2.14 -5.29 12.16
CA PHE A 174 -2.62 -3.92 12.39
C PHE A 174 -3.84 -3.54 11.56
N THR A 175 -4.10 -4.28 10.48
CA THR A 175 -5.19 -3.99 9.53
C THR A 175 -6.50 -4.74 9.83
N LYS A 176 -6.59 -5.45 10.96
CA LYS A 176 -7.87 -6.00 11.40
C LYS A 176 -8.75 -4.87 11.90
N LEU A 177 -9.86 -4.62 11.21
CA LEU A 177 -10.99 -3.92 11.81
C LEU A 177 -11.47 -4.77 12.98
N SER A 178 -11.63 -4.15 14.16
CA SER A 178 -12.38 -4.79 15.24
C SER A 178 -13.76 -5.14 14.70
N ALA A 179 -14.11 -6.43 14.77
CA ALA A 179 -15.45 -6.92 14.49
C ALA A 179 -16.49 -6.30 15.43
#